data_AF-A0A3N5USS6-F1
#
_entry.id   AF-A0A3N5USS6-F1
#
_cell.length_a   1.000
_cell.length_b   1.000
_cell.length_c   1.000
_cell.angle_alpha   90.00
_cell.angle_beta   90.00
_cell.angle_gamma   90.00
#
_symmetry.space_group_name_H-M   'P 1'
#
loop_
_entity.id
_entity.type
_entity.pdbx_description
1 polymer ?
#
loop_
_entity_poly.entity_id
_entity_poly.type
_entity_poly.pdbx_seq_one_letter_code
_entity_poly.pdbx_strand_id
1 'polypeptide(L)'
;MKQKYVILKDIANNRLIIGEYAELDKEIYSLLCEEVYGDSNVKQAISGGKEVLMSALRTNNFYPPVLQADKISEAVMNLYGSGNTQPVEIYFDDIEHLAKEPIELLVDDTIESESEEIDEIFEESFEENYEEKGSMDKLKTSIKIAEDEFVDNEEDL
;
A
#
# COMPACT_ATOMS: atom_id res chain seq x y z
N MET A 1 -11.68 1.42 -9.41
CA MET A 1 -11.13 2.48 -8.51
C MET A 1 -10.01 3.14 -9.28
N LYS A 2 -9.97 4.49 -9.33
CA LYS A 2 -8.93 5.21 -10.06
C LYS A 2 -7.90 5.79 -9.11
N GLN A 3 -6.64 5.57 -9.44
CA GLN A 3 -5.48 6.07 -8.70
C GLN A 3 -4.65 6.96 -9.62
N LYS A 4 -4.02 7.97 -9.02
CA LYS A 4 -3.07 8.86 -9.69
C LYS A 4 -1.82 8.99 -8.82
N TYR A 5 -0.66 8.88 -9.44
CA TYR A 5 0.61 9.17 -8.79
C TYR A 5 1.23 10.41 -9.43
N VAL A 6 1.73 11.33 -8.61
CA VAL A 6 2.44 12.54 -9.06
C VAL A 6 3.86 12.47 -8.55
N ILE A 7 4.83 12.46 -9.47
CA ILE A 7 6.26 12.33 -9.18
C ILE A 7 6.93 13.67 -9.47
N LEU A 8 7.53 14.28 -8.46
CA LEU A 8 8.19 15.57 -8.56
C LEU A 8 9.65 15.46 -8.09
N LYS A 9 10.57 15.87 -8.95
CA LYS A 9 11.98 16.08 -8.58
C LYS A 9 12.18 17.51 -8.12
N ASP A 10 12.21 17.70 -6.80
CA ASP A 10 12.46 19.00 -6.17
C ASP A 10 13.98 19.22 -6.05
N ILE A 11 14.53 19.87 -7.07
CA ILE A 11 15.96 20.18 -7.16
C ILE A 11 16.38 21.18 -6.07
N ALA A 12 15.51 22.11 -5.69
CA ALA A 12 15.84 23.15 -4.72
C ALA A 12 16.14 22.54 -3.34
N ASN A 13 15.41 21.48 -2.98
CA ASN A 13 15.57 20.79 -1.69
C ASN A 13 16.28 19.44 -1.80
N ASN A 14 16.84 19.09 -2.97
CA ASN A 14 17.51 17.80 -3.23
C ASN A 14 16.67 16.59 -2.80
N ARG A 15 15.41 16.54 -3.23
CA ARG A 15 14.48 15.47 -2.87
C ARG A 15 13.59 15.05 -4.04
N LEU A 16 13.15 13.80 -4.00
CA LEU A 16 12.06 13.28 -4.81
C LEU A 16 10.80 13.25 -3.95
N ILE A 17 9.67 13.67 -4.50
CA ILE A 17 8.37 13.61 -3.85
C ILE A 17 7.47 12.74 -4.72
N ILE A 18 6.79 11.77 -4.10
CA ILE A 18 5.77 10.95 -4.75
C ILE A 18 4.47 11.13 -3.97
N GLY A 19 3.47 11.72 -4.62
CA GLY A 19 2.12 11.85 -4.08
C GLY A 19 1.19 10.81 -4.67
N GLU A 20 0.49 10.06 -3.81
CA GLU A 20 -0.58 9.14 -4.17
C GLU A 20 -1.93 9.81 -4.01
N TYR A 21 -2.75 9.72 -5.04
CA TYR A 21 -4.10 10.26 -5.06
C TYR A 21 -5.09 9.19 -5.49
N ALA A 22 -6.30 9.23 -4.94
CA ALA A 22 -7.40 8.38 -5.40
C ALA A 22 -8.66 9.21 -5.67
N GLU A 23 -9.46 8.72 -6.62
CA GLU A 23 -10.81 9.23 -6.87
C GLU A 23 -11.74 8.78 -5.72
N LEU A 24 -11.97 9.67 -4.75
CA LEU A 24 -12.87 9.42 -3.62
C LEU A 24 -14.30 9.89 -3.90
N ASP A 25 -14.44 10.92 -4.73
CA ASP A 25 -15.69 11.38 -5.32
C ASP A 25 -15.48 11.47 -6.84
N LYS A 26 -16.56 11.40 -7.61
CA LYS A 26 -16.51 11.33 -9.06
C LYS A 26 -15.71 12.51 -9.62
N GLU A 27 -14.65 12.19 -10.34
CA GLU A 27 -13.71 13.13 -10.96
C GLU A 27 -12.90 14.01 -9.96
N ILE A 28 -12.97 13.71 -8.66
CA ILE A 28 -12.24 14.42 -7.61
C ILE A 28 -11.17 13.50 -7.01
N TYR A 29 -9.91 13.84 -7.27
CA TYR A 29 -8.75 13.17 -6.69
C TYR A 29 -8.35 13.80 -5.37
N SER A 30 -8.30 12.99 -4.31
CA SER A 30 -7.82 13.40 -2.99
C SER A 30 -6.44 12.81 -2.74
N LEU A 31 -5.54 13.59 -2.14
CA LEU A 31 -4.22 13.11 -1.69
C LEU A 31 -4.42 12.10 -0.57
N LEU A 32 -3.88 10.90 -0.74
CA LEU A 32 -3.90 9.83 0.25
C LEU A 32 -2.60 9.75 1.03
N CYS A 33 -1.48 9.85 0.32
CA CYS A 33 -0.15 9.71 0.89
C CYS A 33 0.85 10.57 0.10
N GLU A 34 1.83 11.13 0.80
CA GLU A 34 2.99 11.78 0.20
C GLU A 34 4.24 11.18 0.83
N GLU A 35 5.13 10.65 -0.01
CA GLU A 35 6.42 10.12 0.43
C GLU A 35 7.56 10.94 -0.16
N VAL A 36 8.54 11.26 0.69
CA VAL A 36 9.68 12.12 0.34
C VAL A 36 10.97 11.33 0.48
N TYR A 37 11.79 11.35 -0.56
CA TYR A 37 13.05 10.63 -0.64
C TYR A 37 14.22 11.59 -0.86
N GLY A 38 15.36 11.34 -0.21
CA GLY A 38 16.59 12.09 -0.49
C GLY A 38 17.14 11.78 -1.88
N ASP A 39 17.51 12.81 -2.63
CA ASP A 39 18.00 12.69 -4.02
C ASP A 39 19.25 11.78 -4.14
N SER A 40 20.14 11.78 -3.14
CA SER A 40 21.29 10.88 -3.09
C SER A 40 20.89 9.41 -3.04
N ASN A 41 19.89 9.08 -2.23
CA ASN A 41 19.42 7.71 -2.04
C ASN A 41 18.73 7.21 -3.29
N VAL A 42 17.92 8.07 -3.94
CA VAL A 42 17.28 7.75 -5.21
C VAL A 42 18.32 7.51 -6.30
N LYS A 43 19.32 8.39 -6.44
CA LYS A 43 20.42 8.21 -7.41
C LYS A 43 21.20 6.92 -7.17
N GLN A 44 21.50 6.60 -5.92
CA GLN A 44 22.14 5.35 -5.56
C GLN A 44 21.28 4.15 -5.97
N ALA A 45 19.99 4.18 -5.67
CA ALA A 45 19.07 3.09 -6.03
C ALA A 45 18.95 2.93 -7.56
N ILE A 46 18.85 4.04 -8.31
CA ILE A 46 18.87 4.04 -9.79
C ILE A 46 20.14 3.36 -10.32
N SER A 47 21.31 3.62 -9.73
CA SER A 47 22.57 2.99 -10.15
C SER A 47 22.60 1.48 -9.92
N GLY A 48 21.78 0.98 -8.98
CA GLY A 48 21.57 -0.46 -8.73
C GLY A 48 20.55 -1.10 -9.67
N GLY A 49 19.86 -0.33 -10.51
CA GLY A 49 18.86 -0.81 -11.45
C GLY A 49 17.41 -0.68 -10.97
N LYS A 50 16.46 -1.00 -11.86
CA LYS A 50 15.02 -0.77 -11.64
C LYS A 50 14.46 -1.52 -10.42
N GLU A 51 14.86 -2.77 -10.21
CA GLU A 51 14.39 -3.57 -9.07
C GLU A 51 14.86 -3.00 -7.73
N VAL A 52 16.12 -2.53 -7.66
CA VAL A 52 16.68 -1.88 -6.47
C VAL A 52 15.96 -0.57 -6.20
N LEU A 53 15.70 0.23 -7.23
CA LEU A 53 14.88 1.44 -7.12
C LEU A 53 13.46 1.13 -6.63
N MET A 54 12.79 0.14 -7.23
CA MET A 54 11.44 -0.25 -6.85
C MET A 54 11.37 -0.69 -5.38
N SER A 55 12.37 -1.43 -4.92
CA SER A 55 12.50 -1.80 -3.51
C SER A 55 12.73 -0.57 -2.61
N ALA A 56 13.61 0.36 -3.02
CA ALA A 56 13.90 1.58 -2.27
C ALA A 56 12.72 2.56 -2.20
N LEU A 57 11.85 2.58 -3.22
CA LEU A 57 10.63 3.38 -3.24
C LEU A 57 9.50 2.75 -2.41
N ARG A 58 9.58 1.47 -2.05
CA ARG A 58 8.59 0.84 -1.18
C ARG A 58 8.96 1.04 0.27
N THR A 59 8.15 1.80 0.97
CA THR A 59 8.31 2.06 2.40
C THR A 59 7.10 1.56 3.17
N ASN A 60 7.12 1.67 4.50
CA ASN A 60 5.98 1.28 5.33
C ASN A 60 4.75 2.16 5.06
N ASN A 61 4.96 3.41 4.63
CA ASN A 61 3.87 4.37 4.38
C ASN A 61 3.45 4.40 2.92
N PHE A 62 4.30 3.91 2.01
CA PHE A 62 4.06 3.90 0.58
C PHE A 62 4.46 2.55 -0.02
N TYR A 63 3.47 1.68 -0.21
CA TYR A 63 3.71 0.31 -0.69
C TYR A 63 2.80 -0.05 -1.89
N PRO A 64 3.00 0.57 -3.06
CA PRO A 64 2.17 0.32 -4.23
C PRO A 64 2.34 -1.14 -4.75
N PRO A 65 1.29 -1.73 -5.34
CA PRO A 65 1.38 -3.07 -5.92
C PRO A 65 2.41 -3.15 -7.06
N VAL A 66 2.81 -4.36 -7.43
CA VAL A 66 3.96 -4.61 -8.34
C VAL A 66 3.89 -3.84 -9.64
N LEU A 67 2.74 -3.82 -10.31
CA LEU A 67 2.64 -3.07 -11.56
C LEU A 67 2.80 -1.56 -11.34
N GLN A 68 2.14 -1.00 -10.34
CA GLN A 68 2.20 0.42 -10.04
C GLN A 68 3.64 0.81 -9.69
N ALA A 69 4.28 0.05 -8.80
CA ALA A 69 5.67 0.28 -8.39
C ALA A 69 6.65 0.21 -9.56
N ASP A 70 6.43 -0.70 -10.51
CA ASP A 70 7.23 -0.82 -11.73
C ASP A 70 7.13 0.46 -12.59
N LYS A 71 5.90 0.89 -12.92
CA LYS A 71 5.68 2.12 -13.72
C LYS A 71 6.19 3.38 -13.02
N ILE A 72 6.01 3.47 -11.69
CA ILE A 72 6.55 4.57 -10.88
C ILE A 72 8.08 4.59 -10.99
N SER A 73 8.73 3.42 -10.86
CA SER A 73 10.18 3.31 -10.94
C SER A 73 10.71 3.71 -12.32
N GLU A 74 10.04 3.29 -13.40
CA GLU A 74 10.37 3.71 -14.76
C GLU A 74 10.25 5.22 -14.95
N ALA A 75 9.17 5.82 -14.46
CA ALA A 75 8.98 7.26 -14.52
C ALA A 75 10.06 8.02 -13.73
N VAL A 76 10.45 7.53 -12.54
CA VAL A 76 11.54 8.10 -11.75
C VAL A 76 12.87 8.01 -12.52
N MET A 77 13.21 6.84 -13.07
CA MET A 77 14.45 6.69 -13.86
C MET A 77 14.47 7.64 -15.06
N ASN A 78 13.36 7.76 -15.79
CA ASN A 78 13.23 8.67 -16.92
C ASN A 78 13.35 10.14 -16.51
N LEU A 79 12.73 10.53 -15.38
CA LEU A 79 12.83 11.88 -14.83
C LEU A 79 14.28 12.24 -14.47
N TYR A 80 15.02 11.30 -13.89
CA TYR A 80 16.43 11.49 -13.54
C TYR A 80 17.38 11.45 -14.74
N GLY A 81 17.05 10.69 -15.79
CA GLY A 81 17.85 10.60 -17.01
C GLY A 81 17.64 11.76 -18.00
N SER A 82 16.43 12.32 -18.04
CA SER A 82 16.07 13.41 -18.99
C SER A 82 16.48 14.81 -18.52
N GLY A 83 16.80 14.98 -17.23
CA GLY A 83 17.02 16.30 -16.63
C GLY A 83 15.74 17.13 -16.51
N ASN A 84 14.57 16.54 -16.78
CA ASN A 84 13.28 17.18 -16.63
C ASN A 84 12.99 17.44 -15.14
N THR A 85 12.35 18.57 -14.87
CA THR A 85 11.97 19.03 -13.52
C THR A 85 10.46 19.17 -13.37
N GLN A 86 9.71 18.97 -14.46
CA GLN A 86 8.26 19.01 -14.44
C GLN A 86 7.71 17.76 -13.73
N PRO A 87 6.60 17.90 -12.98
CA PRO A 87 5.92 16.76 -12.40
C PRO A 87 5.51 15.75 -13.48
N VAL A 88 5.66 14.46 -13.20
CA VAL A 88 5.14 13.37 -14.03
C VAL A 88 3.92 12.80 -13.35
N GLU A 89 2.81 12.70 -14.08
CA GLU A 89 1.58 12.09 -13.60
C GLU A 89 1.39 10.70 -14.21
N ILE A 90 1.01 9.72 -13.38
CA ILE A 90 0.69 8.35 -13.80
C ILE A 90 -0.72 8.03 -13.33
N TYR A 91 -1.58 7.57 -14.24
CA TYR A 91 -2.97 7.20 -13.96
C TYR A 91 -3.15 5.69 -14.02
N PHE A 92 -3.96 5.17 -13.11
CA PHE A 92 -4.36 3.77 -13.05
C PHE A 92 -5.87 3.67 -12.85
N ASP A 93 -6.52 2.82 -13.64
CA ASP A 93 -7.89 2.40 -13.40
C ASP A 93 -7.89 0.89 -13.13
N ASP A 94 -8.25 0.52 -11.90
CA ASP A 94 -8.25 -0.88 -11.49
C ASP A 94 -9.24 -1.74 -12.29
N ILE A 95 -10.28 -1.13 -12.88
CA ILE A 95 -11.25 -1.86 -13.73
C ILE A 95 -10.56 -2.36 -15.00
N GLU A 96 -9.76 -1.52 -15.65
CA GLU A 96 -9.00 -1.90 -16.84
C GLU A 96 -8.00 -3.02 -16.53
N HIS A 97 -7.59 -3.12 -15.27
CA HIS A 97 -6.56 -4.04 -14.84
C HIS A 97 -7.10 -5.40 -14.38
N LEU A 98 -8.28 -5.42 -13.79
CA LEU A 98 -9.01 -6.64 -13.41
C LEU A 98 -9.69 -7.33 -14.60
N ALA A 99 -9.97 -6.60 -15.68
CA ALA A 99 -10.65 -7.13 -16.86
C ALA A 99 -9.75 -8.01 -17.77
N LYS A 100 -8.47 -8.21 -17.42
CA LYS A 100 -7.60 -9.15 -18.13
C LYS A 100 -8.02 -10.59 -17.81
N GLU A 101 -8.08 -11.42 -18.85
CA GLU A 101 -8.56 -12.80 -18.77
C GLU A 101 -7.87 -13.58 -17.64
N PRO A 102 -8.60 -14.49 -16.96
CA PRO A 102 -8.01 -15.36 -15.96
C PRO A 102 -6.79 -16.04 -16.58
N ILE A 103 -5.66 -15.94 -15.88
CA ILE A 103 -4.48 -16.75 -16.20
C ILE A 103 -5.00 -18.19 -16.23
N GLU A 104 -4.89 -18.86 -17.37
CA GLU A 104 -5.06 -20.31 -17.43
C GLU A 104 -4.03 -20.90 -16.48
N LEU A 105 -4.48 -21.24 -15.26
CA LEU A 105 -3.70 -22.08 -14.38
C LEU A 105 -3.47 -23.35 -15.18
N LEU A 106 -2.20 -23.62 -15.52
CA LEU A 106 -1.82 -24.92 -16.04
C LEU A 106 -2.17 -25.91 -14.92
N VAL A 107 -3.33 -26.54 -15.04
CA VAL A 107 -3.66 -27.75 -14.29
C VAL A 107 -2.60 -28.74 -14.72
N ASP A 108 -1.66 -29.01 -13.81
CA ASP A 108 -0.75 -30.12 -13.98
C ASP A 108 -1.60 -31.38 -13.82
N ASP A 109 -1.83 -32.10 -14.92
CA ASP A 109 -2.58 -33.36 -14.95
C ASP A 109 -1.96 -34.46 -14.04
N THR A 110 -0.80 -34.18 -13.42
CA THR A 110 -0.16 -35.05 -12.41
C THR A 110 -0.58 -34.76 -10.97
N ILE A 111 -1.32 -33.68 -10.71
CA ILE A 111 -2.02 -33.50 -9.44
C ILE A 111 -3.27 -34.38 -9.50
N GLU A 112 -3.16 -35.60 -8.99
CA GLU A 112 -4.33 -36.43 -8.70
C GLU A 112 -5.31 -35.59 -7.87
N SER A 113 -6.50 -35.41 -8.41
CA SER A 113 -7.64 -34.86 -7.69
C SER A 113 -8.00 -35.84 -6.57
N GLU A 114 -7.33 -35.74 -5.42
CA GLU A 114 -7.85 -36.27 -4.14
C GLU A 114 -8.96 -35.34 -3.63
N SER A 115 -9.97 -35.06 -4.46
CA SER A 115 -11.14 -34.27 -4.10
C SER A 115 -12.20 -35.09 -3.35
N GLU A 116 -12.00 -36.39 -3.19
CA GLU A 116 -12.96 -37.29 -2.53
C GLU A 116 -12.76 -37.40 -1.00
N GLU A 117 -11.61 -36.97 -0.43
CA GLU A 117 -11.35 -37.05 1.02
C GLU A 117 -11.68 -35.77 1.80
N ILE A 118 -11.90 -34.63 1.14
CA ILE A 118 -12.11 -33.35 1.86
C ILE A 118 -13.54 -33.22 2.42
N ASP A 119 -14.53 -33.86 1.77
CA ASP A 119 -15.91 -33.85 2.24
C ASP A 119 -16.09 -34.65 3.55
N GLU A 120 -15.33 -35.74 3.76
CA GLU A 120 -15.36 -36.50 5.03
C GLU A 120 -14.72 -35.73 6.20
N ILE A 121 -13.70 -34.90 5.94
CA ILE A 121 -13.02 -34.09 6.98
C ILE A 121 -13.95 -33.00 7.54
N PHE A 122 -14.89 -32.49 6.74
CA PHE A 122 -15.85 -31.49 7.21
C PHE A 122 -16.92 -32.07 8.14
N GLU A 123 -17.21 -33.37 8.05
CA GLU A 123 -18.21 -34.02 8.91
C GLU A 123 -17.64 -34.43 10.29
N GLU A 124 -16.33 -34.61 10.43
CA GLU A 124 -15.73 -35.20 11.64
C GLU A 124 -15.15 -34.19 12.66
N SER A 125 -15.34 -32.87 12.51
CA SER A 125 -14.73 -31.87 13.42
C SER A 125 -15.70 -30.89 14.11
N PHE A 126 -16.91 -31.35 14.45
CA PHE A 126 -17.73 -30.70 15.48
C PHE A 126 -17.81 -31.56 16.74
N GLU A 127 -16.68 -31.73 17.43
CA GLU A 127 -16.72 -32.07 18.85
C GLU A 127 -17.19 -30.82 19.62
N GLU A 128 -18.44 -30.83 20.10
CA GLU A 128 -19.01 -29.84 21.04
C GLU A 128 -18.36 -29.92 22.44
N ASN A 129 -17.05 -30.12 22.53
CA ASN A 129 -16.33 -30.04 23.79
C ASN A 129 -15.43 -28.81 23.80
N TYR A 130 -16.06 -27.64 23.65
CA TYR A 130 -15.48 -26.43 24.21
C TYR A 130 -15.46 -26.62 25.73
N GLU A 131 -14.31 -27.03 26.28
CA GLU A 131 -14.05 -26.82 27.70
C GLU A 131 -14.31 -25.34 27.98
N GLU A 132 -15.31 -25.07 28.82
CA GLU A 132 -15.59 -23.76 29.40
C GLU A 132 -14.34 -23.33 30.20
N LYS A 133 -13.36 -22.76 29.49
CA LYS A 133 -12.18 -22.18 30.11
C LYS A 133 -12.62 -20.92 30.84
N GLY A 134 -12.89 -21.13 32.13
CA GLY A 134 -12.61 -20.24 33.24
C GLY A 134 -13.06 -18.81 33.06
N SER A 135 -14.08 -18.42 33.83
CA SER A 135 -14.47 -17.03 34.05
C SER A 135 -13.26 -16.10 34.00
N MET A 136 -13.28 -15.13 33.08
CA MET A 136 -12.29 -14.06 33.08
C MET A 136 -12.32 -13.37 34.43
N ASP A 137 -11.33 -13.64 35.27
CA ASP A 137 -11.13 -12.91 36.50
C ASP A 137 -10.99 -11.43 36.14
N LYS A 138 -11.87 -10.64 36.77
CA LYS A 138 -12.03 -9.20 36.58
C LYS A 138 -10.67 -8.50 36.50
N LEU A 139 -10.21 -8.21 35.29
CA LEU A 139 -9.15 -7.23 35.07
C LEU A 139 -9.68 -5.89 35.61
N LYS A 140 -9.15 -5.46 36.76
CA LYS A 140 -9.36 -4.10 37.26
C LYS A 140 -8.51 -3.13 36.43
N THR A 141 -8.93 -2.85 35.20
CA THR A 141 -8.37 -1.72 34.46
C THR A 141 -9.07 -0.44 34.90
N SER A 142 -8.62 0.13 36.02
CA SER A 142 -8.91 1.55 36.29
C SER A 142 -7.97 2.38 35.41
N ILE A 143 -8.30 2.52 34.13
CA ILE A 143 -7.75 3.60 33.31
C ILE A 143 -8.25 4.90 33.94
N LYS A 144 -7.33 5.67 34.52
CA LYS A 144 -7.59 7.06 34.89
C LYS A 144 -7.45 7.87 33.62
N ILE A 145 -8.58 8.29 33.06
CA ILE A 145 -8.62 9.39 32.11
C ILE A 145 -8.23 10.63 32.93
N ALA A 146 -7.09 11.23 32.62
CA ALA A 146 -6.87 12.61 33.03
C ALA A 146 -7.84 13.45 32.21
N GLU A 147 -8.69 14.22 32.89
CA GLU A 147 -9.35 15.35 32.28
C GLU A 147 -8.24 16.31 31.87
N ASP A 148 -7.81 16.26 30.61
CA ASP A 148 -7.10 17.38 30.03
C ASP A 148 -8.05 18.57 30.13
N GLU A 149 -7.71 19.52 31.01
CA GLU A 149 -8.33 20.83 31.05
C GLU A 149 -8.33 21.40 29.64
N PHE A 150 -9.52 21.56 29.07
CA PHE A 150 -9.72 22.47 27.95
C PHE A 150 -9.27 23.85 28.41
N VAL A 151 -8.07 24.26 28.00
CA VAL A 151 -7.67 25.66 28.04
C VAL A 151 -8.41 26.34 26.89
N ASP A 152 -9.58 26.90 27.20
CA ASP A 152 -10.22 27.92 26.37
C ASP A 152 -9.24 29.09 26.27
N ASN A 153 -8.48 29.14 25.18
CA ASN A 153 -7.83 30.38 24.75
C ASN A 153 -8.90 31.25 24.07
N GLU A 154 -9.74 31.88 24.88
CA GLU A 154 -10.34 33.16 24.53
C GLU A 154 -9.23 34.22 24.63
N GLU A 155 -8.44 34.37 23.57
CA GLU A 155 -7.64 35.59 23.39
C GLU A 155 -8.46 36.55 22.54
N ASP A 156 -9.06 37.51 23.24
CA ASP A 156 -9.66 38.74 22.74
C ASP A 156 -8.82 39.38 21.62
N LEU A 157 -9.45 39.65 20.47
CA LEU A 157 -9.08 40.72 19.56
C LEU A 157 -10.26 41.17 18.68
#